data_AF-A0AAU8FPI6-F1
#
_entry.id   AF-A0AAU8FPI6-F1
#
_cell.length_a   1.000
_cell.length_b   1.000
_cell.length_c   1.000
_cell.angle_alpha   90.00
_cell.angle_beta   90.00
_cell.angle_gamma   90.00
#
_symmetry.space_group_name_H-M   'P 1'
#
loop_
_entity.id
_entity.type
_entity.pdbx_description
1 polymer ?
#
loop_
_entity_poly.entity_id
_entity_poly.type
_entity_poly.pdbx_seq_one_letter_code
_entity_poly.pdbx_strand_id
1 'polypeptide(L)'
;MKTTFLFLFLLFVFSCKDKTVSSNLEVCGIKDPVRNLPWLKSLIEDAKANKQDNILTITVGKIKGETVFDYSLSYMSCIGCVGYHCDGSRLDPTKYTDQEMKDYFDSIRGEGSRGPVIWPEK
;
A
#
# COMPACT_ATOMS: atom_id res chain seq x y z
N MET A 1 6.21 7.29 -54.63
CA MET A 1 6.92 6.31 -53.77
C MET A 1 6.29 6.36 -52.39
N LYS A 2 5.90 5.19 -51.89
CA LYS A 2 5.03 5.00 -50.73
C LYS A 2 5.86 4.91 -49.45
N THR A 3 5.39 5.64 -48.43
CA THR A 3 5.31 5.24 -47.01
C THR A 3 6.56 4.68 -46.32
N THR A 4 7.30 5.56 -45.64
CA THR A 4 8.26 5.16 -44.59
C THR A 4 8.17 6.12 -43.40
N PHE A 5 7.06 6.08 -42.67
CA PHE A 5 6.90 6.82 -41.39
C PHE A 5 5.98 6.03 -40.44
N LEU A 6 6.21 4.72 -40.30
CA LEU A 6 5.35 3.84 -39.51
C LEU A 6 6.15 2.94 -38.57
N PHE A 7 7.14 3.49 -37.88
CA PHE A 7 7.98 2.73 -36.92
C PHE A 7 8.28 3.44 -35.60
N LEU A 8 7.59 4.55 -35.27
CA LEU A 8 7.83 5.31 -34.04
C LEU A 8 6.62 5.36 -33.08
N PHE A 9 5.75 4.35 -33.11
CA PHE A 9 4.55 4.27 -32.26
C PHE A 9 4.42 2.94 -31.49
N LEU A 10 5.53 2.20 -31.36
CA LEU A 10 5.54 0.84 -30.78
C LEU A 10 6.21 0.75 -29.39
N LEU A 11 6.41 1.89 -28.71
CA LEU A 11 7.11 1.94 -27.42
C LEU A 11 6.22 2.27 -26.19
N PHE A 12 4.89 2.33 -26.34
CA PHE A 12 3.99 2.68 -25.22
C PHE A 12 3.25 1.50 -24.56
N VAL A 13 3.61 0.25 -24.85
CA VAL A 13 3.00 -0.94 -24.22
C VAL A 13 3.86 -1.52 -23.10
N PHE A 14 4.41 -0.66 -22.24
CA PHE A 14 4.66 -1.06 -20.84
C PHE A 14 3.45 -0.65 -20.01
N SER A 15 2.32 -1.30 -20.29
CA SER A 15 1.14 -1.26 -19.44
C SER A 15 1.53 -1.90 -18.10
N CYS A 16 1.56 -1.08 -17.04
CA CYS A 16 1.74 -1.56 -15.69
C CYS A 16 0.68 -2.63 -15.41
N LYS A 17 1.14 -3.86 -15.19
CA LYS A 17 0.28 -4.98 -14.78
C LYS A 17 -0.26 -4.63 -13.39
N ASP A 18 -1.49 -4.13 -13.34
CA ASP A 18 -2.18 -3.86 -12.10
C ASP A 18 -2.20 -5.15 -11.28
N LYS A 19 -1.43 -5.17 -10.20
CA LYS A 19 -1.61 -6.15 -9.13
C LYS A 19 -2.95 -5.80 -8.50
N THR A 20 -4.01 -6.40 -9.04
CA THR A 20 -5.35 -6.26 -8.49
C THR A 20 -5.32 -6.68 -7.03
N VAL A 21 -5.83 -5.81 -6.16
CA VAL A 21 -6.03 -6.14 -4.76
C VAL A 21 -7.16 -7.15 -4.72
N SER A 22 -6.82 -8.43 -4.76
CA SER A 22 -7.83 -9.47 -4.76
C SER A 22 -8.59 -9.41 -3.44
N SER A 23 -9.92 -9.40 -3.50
CA SER A 23 -10.82 -9.65 -2.37
C SER A 23 -10.54 -10.99 -1.65
N ASN A 24 -9.66 -11.83 -2.20
CA ASN A 24 -9.18 -13.06 -1.60
C ASN A 24 -7.90 -12.89 -0.76
N LEU A 25 -7.36 -11.67 -0.63
CA LEU A 25 -6.16 -11.45 0.17
C LEU A 25 -6.48 -11.65 1.66
N GLU A 26 -5.69 -12.49 2.31
CA GLU A 26 -5.75 -12.71 3.76
C GLU A 26 -4.54 -12.03 4.41
N VAL A 27 -4.80 -11.18 5.40
CA VAL A 27 -3.78 -10.45 6.16
C VAL A 27 -4.15 -10.55 7.63
N CYS A 28 -3.17 -10.85 8.49
CA CYS A 28 -3.42 -11.05 9.92
C CYS A 28 -4.46 -12.16 10.23
N GLY A 29 -4.56 -13.19 9.37
CA GLY A 29 -5.58 -14.25 9.49
C GLY A 29 -7.00 -13.81 9.13
N ILE A 30 -7.17 -12.60 8.59
CA ILE A 30 -8.46 -12.03 8.22
C ILE A 30 -8.50 -11.90 6.72
N LYS A 31 -9.46 -12.60 6.11
CA LYS A 31 -9.76 -12.45 4.69
C LYS A 31 -10.33 -11.07 4.47
N ASP A 32 -9.83 -10.39 3.44
CA ASP A 32 -10.36 -9.11 3.01
C ASP A 32 -10.40 -8.07 4.15
N PRO A 33 -9.21 -7.72 4.68
CA PRO A 33 -9.08 -6.93 5.90
C PRO A 33 -9.73 -5.54 5.77
N VAL A 34 -9.78 -4.96 4.57
CA VAL A 34 -10.44 -3.67 4.33
C VAL A 34 -11.91 -3.67 4.77
N ARG A 35 -12.62 -4.78 4.53
CA ARG A 35 -14.04 -4.92 4.88
C ARG A 35 -14.28 -5.63 6.21
N ASN A 36 -13.37 -6.51 6.62
CA ASN A 36 -13.56 -7.42 7.75
C ASN A 36 -12.71 -7.12 9.00
N LEU A 37 -11.73 -6.22 8.92
CA LEU A 37 -10.95 -5.79 10.09
C LEU A 37 -11.54 -4.49 10.66
N PRO A 38 -12.20 -4.50 11.84
CA PRO A 38 -13.05 -3.39 12.28
C PRO A 38 -12.32 -2.05 12.43
N TRP A 39 -11.12 -2.05 13.02
CA TRP A 39 -10.35 -0.82 13.21
C TRP A 39 -9.88 -0.23 11.87
N LEU A 40 -9.50 -1.09 10.92
CA LEU A 40 -9.05 -0.66 9.58
C LEU A 40 -10.22 -0.07 8.79
N LYS A 41 -11.36 -0.75 8.82
CA LYS A 41 -12.60 -0.26 8.23
C LYS A 41 -12.96 1.12 8.79
N SER A 42 -12.88 1.31 10.10
CA SER A 42 -13.16 2.61 10.73
C SER A 42 -12.24 3.71 10.20
N LEU A 43 -10.94 3.46 10.08
CA LEU A 43 -9.98 4.44 9.53
C LEU A 43 -10.32 4.83 8.08
N ILE A 44 -10.74 3.85 7.26
CA ILE A 44 -11.13 4.10 5.88
C ILE A 44 -12.42 4.92 5.81
N GLU A 45 -13.43 4.60 6.64
CA GLU A 45 -14.66 5.38 6.71
C GLU A 45 -14.42 6.80 7.23
N ASP A 46 -13.50 6.98 8.18
CA ASP A 46 -13.07 8.30 8.63
C ASP A 46 -12.39 9.08 7.50
N ALA A 47 -11.54 8.43 6.69
CA ALA A 47 -10.93 9.06 5.52
C ALA A 47 -12.00 9.49 4.49
N LYS A 48 -13.00 8.65 4.23
CA LYS A 48 -14.14 8.98 3.34
C LYS A 48 -14.96 10.15 3.88
N ALA A 49 -15.28 10.15 5.18
CA ALA A 49 -16.02 11.24 5.83
C ALA A 49 -15.27 12.57 5.71
N ASN A 50 -13.93 12.53 5.77
CA ASN A 50 -13.06 13.69 5.60
C ASN A 50 -12.73 14.01 4.12
N LYS A 51 -13.25 13.26 3.15
CA LYS A 51 -12.94 13.38 1.70
C LYS A 51 -11.44 13.25 1.38
N GLN A 52 -10.78 12.35 2.08
CA GLN A 52 -9.35 12.03 1.94
C GLN A 52 -9.12 10.62 1.38
N ASP A 53 -10.18 9.86 1.15
CA ASP A 53 -10.12 8.48 0.65
C ASP A 53 -9.50 8.38 -0.75
N ASN A 54 -9.61 9.44 -1.55
CA ASN A 54 -8.99 9.56 -2.87
C ASN A 54 -7.46 9.70 -2.84
N ILE A 55 -6.89 10.14 -1.72
CA ILE A 55 -5.45 10.26 -1.49
C ILE A 55 -4.91 9.24 -0.48
N LEU A 56 -5.80 8.44 0.10
CA LEU A 56 -5.46 7.35 0.99
C LEU A 56 -4.83 6.21 0.19
N THR A 57 -3.70 5.70 0.68
CA THR A 57 -3.12 4.43 0.27
C THR A 57 -2.90 3.59 1.51
N ILE A 58 -3.28 2.31 1.44
CA ILE A 58 -2.97 1.34 2.49
C ILE A 58 -2.12 0.23 1.89
N THR A 59 -0.93 0.01 2.44
CA THR A 59 0.01 -1.03 1.98
C THR A 59 0.32 -1.99 3.11
N VAL A 60 0.36 -3.28 2.82
CA VAL A 60 0.79 -4.29 3.79
C VAL A 60 2.30 -4.42 3.72
N GLY A 61 2.97 -4.13 4.83
CA GLY A 61 4.41 -4.25 5.01
C GLY A 61 4.78 -5.32 6.03
N LYS A 62 6.07 -5.38 6.33
CA LYS A 62 6.62 -6.21 7.38
C LYS A 62 7.64 -5.46 8.20
N ILE A 63 7.67 -5.71 9.51
CA ILE A 63 8.76 -5.30 10.39
C ILE A 63 9.09 -6.47 11.29
N LYS A 64 10.37 -6.86 11.38
CA LYS A 64 10.79 -8.06 12.15
C LYS A 64 10.02 -9.35 11.81
N GLY A 65 9.57 -9.49 10.56
CA GLY A 65 8.75 -10.61 10.12
C GLY A 65 7.26 -10.52 10.50
N GLU A 66 6.86 -9.57 11.34
CA GLU A 66 5.47 -9.29 11.66
C GLU A 66 4.79 -8.47 10.58
N THR A 67 3.49 -8.65 10.41
CA THR A 67 2.69 -7.93 9.42
C THR A 67 2.23 -6.59 9.97
N VAL A 68 2.38 -5.53 9.18
CA VAL A 68 2.00 -4.16 9.53
C VAL A 68 1.24 -3.53 8.37
N PHE A 69 0.22 -2.73 8.67
CA PHE A 69 -0.48 -1.89 7.69
C PHE A 69 0.12 -0.49 7.71
N ASP A 70 0.68 -0.04 6.59
CA ASP A 70 1.02 1.37 6.37
C ASP A 70 -0.22 2.12 5.87
N TYR A 71 -0.74 3.03 6.68
CA TYR A 71 -1.82 3.95 6.33
C TYR A 71 -1.20 5.29 5.95
N SER A 72 -1.35 5.71 4.70
CA SER A 72 -0.76 6.96 4.20
C SER A 72 -1.78 7.82 3.46
N LEU A 73 -1.98 9.05 3.93
CA LEU A 73 -2.83 10.07 3.29
C LEU A 73 -2.08 10.94 2.26
N SER A 74 -0.81 10.62 1.96
CA SER A 74 -0.03 11.32 0.97
C SER A 74 0.88 10.34 0.23
N TYR A 75 0.69 10.22 -1.08
CA TYR A 75 1.49 9.32 -1.92
C TYR A 75 2.98 9.72 -1.96
N MET A 76 3.29 11.02 -1.88
CA MET A 76 4.66 11.54 -2.13
C MET A 76 5.47 11.89 -0.89
N SER A 77 4.86 11.94 0.30
CA SER A 77 5.59 12.27 1.53
C SER A 77 5.10 11.43 2.69
N CYS A 78 6.02 10.91 3.50
CA CYS A 78 5.65 10.11 4.66
C CYS A 78 5.25 10.92 5.89
N ILE A 79 4.99 12.21 5.70
CA ILE A 79 4.62 13.16 6.75
C ILE A 79 3.31 12.74 7.43
N GLY A 80 2.48 11.90 6.77
CA GLY A 80 1.26 11.31 7.32
C GLY A 80 1.21 9.78 7.29
N CYS A 81 2.35 9.10 7.22
CA CYS A 81 2.40 7.64 7.31
C CYS A 81 2.21 7.18 8.74
N VAL A 82 1.27 6.27 8.96
CA VAL A 82 1.10 5.63 10.26
C VAL A 82 1.08 4.12 10.04
N GLY A 83 2.04 3.43 10.65
CA GLY A 83 2.04 1.97 10.72
C GLY A 83 1.07 1.47 11.79
N TYR A 84 0.35 0.40 11.51
CA TYR A 84 -0.52 -0.28 12.46
C TYR A 84 -0.23 -1.78 12.49
N HIS A 85 -0.11 -2.35 13.69
CA HIS A 85 -0.05 -3.79 13.86
C HIS A 85 -1.43 -4.42 13.59
N CYS A 86 -1.47 -5.75 13.48
CA CYS A 86 -2.70 -6.50 13.22
C CYS A 86 -3.83 -6.22 14.24
N ASP A 87 -3.47 -5.92 15.48
CA ASP A 87 -4.41 -5.59 16.57
C ASP A 87 -4.93 -4.14 16.52
N GLY A 88 -4.43 -3.32 15.58
CA GLY A 88 -4.79 -1.91 15.43
C GLY A 88 -3.96 -0.97 16.32
N SER A 89 -3.00 -1.48 17.08
CA SER A 89 -2.05 -0.62 17.78
C SER A 89 -1.12 0.07 16.79
N ARG A 90 -0.76 1.32 17.09
CA ARG A 90 0.19 2.08 16.26
C ARG A 90 1.59 1.52 16.42
N LEU A 91 2.27 1.36 15.28
CA LEU A 91 3.69 1.09 15.25
C LEU A 91 4.44 2.29 15.86
N ASP A 92 5.26 2.00 16.86
CA ASP A 92 6.10 2.97 17.55
C ASP A 92 7.54 2.84 17.03
N PRO A 93 8.03 3.79 16.22
CA PRO A 93 9.36 3.71 15.62
C PRO A 93 10.50 3.64 16.65
N THR A 94 10.28 4.14 17.88
CA THR A 94 11.32 4.16 18.93
C THR A 94 11.66 2.78 19.46
N LYS A 95 10.84 1.77 19.16
CA LYS A 95 11.04 0.37 19.58
C LYS A 95 11.86 -0.46 18.60
N TYR A 96 12.29 0.14 17.48
CA TYR A 96 12.97 -0.55 16.39
C TYR A 96 14.31 0.12 16.09
N THR A 97 15.24 -0.68 15.60
CA THR A 97 16.52 -0.21 15.07
C THR A 97 16.34 0.49 13.73
N ASP A 98 17.31 1.32 13.34
CA ASP A 98 17.31 1.97 12.03
C ASP A 98 17.22 0.97 10.87
N GLN A 99 17.87 -0.20 11.01
CA GLN A 99 17.81 -1.25 10.00
C GLN A 99 16.42 -1.89 9.93
N GLU A 100 15.78 -2.19 11.06
CA GLU A 100 14.41 -2.74 11.08
C GLU A 100 13.40 -1.73 10.49
N MET A 101 13.58 -0.44 10.78
CA MET A 101 12.75 0.60 10.18
C MET A 101 13.01 0.76 8.69
N LYS A 102 14.27 0.64 8.25
CA LYS A 102 14.61 0.64 6.83
C LYS A 102 13.95 -0.55 6.12
N ASP A 103 14.04 -1.74 6.68
CA ASP A 103 13.41 -2.94 6.13
C ASP A 103 11.89 -2.79 6.07
N TYR A 104 11.28 -2.17 7.08
CA TYR A 104 9.88 -1.78 7.05
C TYR A 104 9.57 -0.85 5.87
N PHE A 105 10.31 0.25 5.70
CA PHE A 105 10.10 1.16 4.58
C PHE A 105 10.30 0.50 3.22
N ASP A 106 11.31 -0.36 3.07
CA ASP A 106 11.54 -1.15 1.86
C ASP A 106 10.38 -2.12 1.60
N SER A 107 9.73 -2.65 2.64
CA SER A 107 8.57 -3.53 2.51
C SER A 107 7.29 -2.81 2.08
N ILE A 108 7.19 -1.48 2.25
CA ILE A 108 6.00 -0.69 1.89
C ILE A 108 6.22 0.22 0.68
N ARG A 109 7.48 0.51 0.31
CA ARG A 109 7.83 1.40 -0.81
C ARG A 109 8.87 0.84 -1.77
N GLY A 110 9.65 -0.15 -1.37
CA GLY A 110 10.77 -0.64 -2.16
C GLY A 110 10.32 -1.25 -3.48
N GLU A 111 11.05 -0.94 -4.54
CA GLU A 111 10.78 -1.52 -5.86
C GLU A 111 11.07 -3.03 -5.81
N GLY A 112 10.06 -3.84 -6.15
CA GLY A 112 10.16 -5.32 -6.10
C GLY A 112 9.99 -5.95 -4.72
N SER A 113 10.21 -5.22 -3.61
CA SER A 113 10.00 -5.69 -2.24
C SER A 113 8.70 -5.19 -1.60
N ARG A 114 8.05 -4.19 -2.21
CA ARG A 114 6.79 -3.63 -1.73
C ARG A 114 5.70 -4.70 -1.66
N GLY A 115 5.11 -4.85 -0.49
CA GLY A 115 3.96 -5.71 -0.26
C GLY A 115 2.69 -5.17 -0.93
N PRO A 116 1.58 -5.92 -0.84
CA PRO A 116 0.36 -5.58 -1.56
C PRO A 116 -0.20 -4.25 -1.06
N VAL A 117 -0.54 -3.36 -2.01
CA VAL A 117 -1.47 -2.26 -1.75
C VAL A 117 -2.85 -2.88 -1.57
N ILE A 118 -3.60 -2.45 -0.57
CA ILE A 118 -4.96 -2.95 -0.28
C ILE A 118 -6.04 -1.87 -0.34
N TRP A 119 -5.64 -0.59 -0.39
CA TRP A 119 -6.53 0.54 -0.67
C TRP A 119 -5.77 1.58 -1.52
N PRO A 120 -6.41 2.23 -2.53
CA PRO A 120 -7.80 2.06 -2.94
C PRO A 120 -8.09 0.67 -3.50
N GLU A 121 -9.34 0.22 -3.37
CA GLU A 121 -9.83 -0.98 -4.04
C GLU A 121 -9.76 -0.73 -5.56
N LYS A 122 -9.06 -1.61 -6.31
CA LYS A 122 -8.93 -1.54 -7.77
C LYS A 122 -9.91 -2.48 -8.45
#